data_AF-A0A7R9JMM3-F1
#
_entry.id   AF-A0A7R9JMM3-F1
#
_cell.length_a   1.000
_cell.length_b   1.000
_cell.length_c   1.000
_cell.angle_alpha   90.00
_cell.angle_beta   90.00
_cell.angle_gamma   90.00
#
_symmetry.space_group_name_H-M   'P 1'
#
loop_
_entity.id
_entity.type
_entity.pdbx_description
1 polymer ?
#
loop_
_entity_poly.entity_id
_entity_poly.type
_entity_poly.pdbx_seq_one_letter_code
_entity_poly.pdbx_strand_id
1 'polypeptide(L)'
;MHLREGEFEKAHTDFFEAFKNYDESGSPRRTTCLKYLVLANMLMKSGINPFDSQEAKPYKNDPEILAMTNLVSSYQNNDINEFETILKQNRKNIMDDPFIREHIEG
;
A
#
# COMPACT_ATOMS: atom_id res chain seq x y z
N MET A 1 4.91 -12.68 10.91
CA MET A 1 4.98 -11.91 9.64
C MET A 1 5.54 -10.57 10.03
N HIS A 2 6.62 -10.13 9.39
CA HIS A 2 7.40 -8.96 9.80
C HIS A 2 6.53 -7.72 10.10
N LEU A 3 5.45 -7.47 9.34
CA LEU A 3 4.54 -6.35 9.59
C LEU A 3 3.89 -6.37 10.99
N ARG A 4 3.44 -7.55 11.45
CA ARG A 4 2.83 -7.75 12.78
C ARG A 4 3.84 -7.64 13.93
N GLU A 5 5.11 -7.85 13.62
CA GLU A 5 6.21 -7.79 14.58
C GLU A 5 6.82 -6.37 14.63
N GLY A 6 6.27 -5.41 13.88
CA GLY A 6 6.77 -4.04 13.78
C GLY A 6 8.04 -3.91 12.92
N GLU A 7 8.45 -4.98 12.24
CA GLU A 7 9.63 -5.02 11.38
C GLU A 7 9.29 -4.50 9.97
N PHE A 8 8.87 -3.23 9.89
CA PHE A 8 8.27 -2.64 8.68
C PHE A 8 9.23 -2.60 7.47
N GLU A 9 10.52 -2.41 7.68
CA GLU A 9 11.53 -2.41 6.60
C GLU A 9 11.71 -3.79 5.97
N LYS A 10 11.72 -4.85 6.79
CA LYS A 10 11.74 -6.24 6.30
C LYS A 10 10.43 -6.57 5.60
N ALA A 11 9.30 -6.17 6.17
CA ALA A 11 7.99 -6.36 5.56
C ALA A 11 7.89 -5.67 4.19
N HIS A 12 8.38 -4.43 4.08
CA HIS A 12 8.47 -3.71 2.80
C HIS A 12 9.30 -4.50 1.78
N THR A 13 10.47 -5.02 2.19
CA THR A 13 11.34 -5.81 1.32
C THR A 13 10.65 -7.07 0.83
N ASP A 14 10.04 -7.86 1.73
CA ASP A 14 9.29 -9.07 1.39
C ASP A 14 8.14 -8.77 0.43
N PHE A 15 7.36 -7.72 0.69
CA PHE A 15 6.23 -7.34 -0.18
C PHE A 15 6.69 -6.83 -1.53
N PHE A 16 7.82 -6.14 -1.61
CA PHE A 16 8.37 -5.67 -2.88
C PHE A 16 8.84 -6.83 -3.75
N GLU A 17 9.58 -7.79 -3.17
CA GLU A 17 10.00 -9.00 -3.89
C GLU A 17 8.82 -9.87 -4.31
N ALA A 18 7.85 -10.08 -3.41
CA ALA A 18 6.63 -10.81 -3.73
C ALA A 18 5.82 -10.11 -4.84
N PHE A 19 5.72 -8.78 -4.81
CA PHE A 19 5.05 -8.01 -5.85
C PHE A 19 5.69 -8.24 -7.22
N LYS A 20 7.02 -8.13 -7.33
CA LYS A 20 7.75 -8.41 -8.59
C LYS A 20 7.48 -9.82 -9.10
N ASN A 21 7.57 -10.83 -8.23
CA ASN A 21 7.32 -12.23 -8.61
C ASN A 21 5.87 -12.44 -9.09
N TYR A 22 4.88 -11.79 -8.46
CA TYR A 22 3.49 -11.86 -8.90
C TYR A 22 3.22 -11.08 -10.19
N ASP A 23 3.91 -9.97 -10.40
CA ASP A 23 3.83 -9.18 -11.62
C ASP A 23 4.40 -9.95 -12.83
N GLU A 24 5.61 -10.49 -12.69
CA GLU A 24 6.30 -11.27 -13.72
C GLU A 24 5.54 -12.55 -14.09
N SER A 25 4.86 -13.17 -13.12
CA SER A 25 4.03 -14.36 -13.36
C SER A 25 2.61 -14.04 -13.85
N GLY A 26 2.23 -12.76 -13.96
CA GLY A 26 0.88 -12.33 -14.34
C GLY A 26 -0.21 -12.67 -13.30
N SER A 27 0.19 -13.01 -12.08
CA SER A 27 -0.72 -13.40 -11.00
C SER A 27 -1.66 -12.24 -10.61
N PRO A 28 -2.96 -12.49 -10.39
CA PRO A 28 -3.87 -11.46 -9.90
C PRO A 28 -3.53 -11.01 -8.46
N ARG A 29 -2.72 -11.79 -7.73
CA ARG A 29 -2.28 -11.44 -6.37
C ARG A 29 -1.37 -10.22 -6.33
N ARG A 30 -0.83 -9.78 -7.48
CA ARG A 30 0.03 -8.58 -7.56
C ARG A 30 -0.66 -7.35 -7.00
N THR A 31 -1.96 -7.18 -7.26
CA THR A 31 -2.72 -6.01 -6.81
C THR A 31 -2.84 -5.98 -5.29
N THR A 32 -3.20 -7.10 -4.66
CA THR A 32 -3.24 -7.23 -3.20
C THR A 32 -1.85 -7.02 -2.58
N CYS A 33 -0.81 -7.62 -3.16
CA CYS A 33 0.56 -7.48 -2.67
C CYS A 33 1.04 -6.02 -2.74
N LEU A 34 0.68 -5.31 -3.81
CA LEU A 34 0.99 -3.89 -3.97
C LEU A 34 0.29 -3.03 -2.90
N LYS A 35 -0.95 -3.35 -2.50
CA LYS A 35 -1.61 -2.67 -1.37
C LYS A 35 -0.81 -2.85 -0.08
N TYR A 36 -0.32 -4.06 0.20
CA TYR A 36 0.47 -4.33 1.40
C TYR A 36 1.85 -3.67 1.37
N LEU A 37 2.50 -3.64 0.22
CA LEU A 37 3.74 -2.88 0.02
C LEU A 37 3.54 -1.40 0.34
N VAL A 38 2.47 -0.80 -0.18
CA VAL A 38 2.13 0.61 0.07
C VAL A 38 1.85 0.85 1.56
N LEU A 39 1.12 -0.04 2.21
CA LEU A 39 0.87 0.04 3.66
C LEU A 39 2.18 -0.03 4.46
N ALA A 40 3.06 -0.99 4.16
CA ALA A 40 4.36 -1.12 4.80
C ALA A 40 5.23 0.13 4.60
N ASN A 41 5.18 0.73 3.40
CA ASN A 41 5.89 1.97 3.07
C ASN A 41 5.44 3.17 3.93
N MET A 42 4.13 3.31 4.17
CA MET A 42 3.61 4.33 5.09
C MET A 42 4.01 4.04 6.54
N LEU A 43 3.96 2.78 6.99
CA LEU A 43 4.31 2.40 8.37
C LEU A 43 5.80 2.57 8.70
N MET A 44 6.70 2.34 7.73
CA MET A 44 8.13 2.64 7.89
C MET A 44 8.45 4.15 7.87
N LYS A 45 7.44 5.01 7.67
CA LYS A 45 7.57 6.48 7.54
C LYS A 45 8.53 6.87 6.42
N SER A 46 8.48 6.13 5.30
CA SER A 46 9.32 6.42 4.15
C SER A 46 8.93 7.74 3.49
N GLY A 47 9.91 8.54 3.09
CA GLY A 47 9.70 9.65 2.17
C GLY A 47 9.60 9.23 0.70
N ILE A 48 9.85 7.95 0.38
CA ILE A 48 9.91 7.45 -0.98
C ILE A 48 8.54 6.93 -1.39
N ASN A 49 8.00 7.47 -2.48
CA ASN A 49 6.73 7.01 -3.03
C ASN A 49 6.93 5.64 -3.73
N PRO A 50 6.23 4.56 -3.33
CA PRO A 50 6.37 3.25 -3.95
C PRO A 50 6.05 3.27 -5.46
N PHE A 51 5.19 4.20 -5.91
CA PHE A 51 4.81 4.36 -7.32
C PHE A 51 5.85 5.09 -8.19
N ASP A 52 6.96 5.54 -7.61
CA ASP A 52 8.10 6.04 -8.39
C ASP A 52 9.00 4.90 -8.92
N SER A 53 8.85 3.68 -8.37
CA SER A 53 9.51 2.48 -8.89
C SER A 53 9.01 2.12 -10.28
N GLN A 54 9.86 1.53 -11.12
CA GLN A 54 9.48 1.15 -12.48
C GLN A 54 8.37 0.10 -12.49
N GLU A 55 8.38 -0.77 -11.49
CA GLU A 55 7.47 -1.90 -11.33
C GLU A 55 6.08 -1.45 -10.88
N ALA A 56 5.98 -0.48 -9.96
CA ALA A 56 4.68 0.00 -9.45
C ALA A 56 4.11 1.17 -10.24
N LYS A 57 4.94 1.97 -10.93
CA LYS A 57 4.50 3.16 -11.70
C LYS A 57 3.33 2.90 -12.66
N PRO A 58 3.26 1.77 -13.41
CA PRO A 58 2.14 1.48 -14.29
C PRO A 58 0.79 1.34 -13.56
N TYR A 59 0.83 0.97 -12.28
CA TYR A 59 -0.36 0.70 -11.45
C TYR A 59 -0.95 1.94 -10.79
N LYS A 60 -0.29 3.10 -10.89
CA LYS A 60 -0.69 4.33 -10.19
C LYS A 60 -2.13 4.76 -10.47
N ASN A 61 -2.63 4.49 -11.67
CA ASN A 61 -3.98 4.87 -12.11
C ASN A 61 -4.94 3.67 -12.19
N ASP A 62 -4.53 2.50 -11.72
CA ASP A 62 -5.40 1.32 -11.69
C ASP A 62 -6.55 1.57 -10.69
N PRO A 63 -7.83 1.35 -11.06
CA PRO A 63 -8.97 1.60 -10.17
C PRO A 63 -8.91 0.88 -8.81
N GLU A 64 -8.27 -0.29 -8.74
CA GLU A 64 -8.11 -1.04 -7.48
C GLU A 64 -6.98 -0.49 -6.60
N ILE A 65 -6.05 0.29 -7.17
CA ILE A 65 -4.84 0.82 -6.53
C ILE A 65 -4.92 2.32 -6.28
N LEU A 66 -5.70 3.06 -7.06
CA LEU A 66 -5.80 4.52 -7.01
C LEU A 66 -6.05 5.06 -5.60
N ALA A 67 -6.89 4.36 -4.83
CA ALA A 67 -7.14 4.73 -3.44
C ALA A 67 -5.87 4.65 -2.56
N MET A 68 -5.04 3.63 -2.74
CA MET A 68 -3.74 3.50 -2.05
C MET A 68 -2.73 4.57 -2.52
N THR A 69 -2.72 4.91 -3.81
CA THR A 69 -1.89 5.99 -4.35
C THR A 69 -2.26 7.34 -3.71
N ASN A 70 -3.55 7.61 -3.55
CA ASN A 70 -4.01 8.84 -2.92
C ASN A 70 -3.68 8.86 -1.42
N LEU A 71 -3.75 7.69 -0.73
CA LEU A 71 -3.32 7.58 0.67
C LEU A 71 -1.83 7.90 0.84
N VAL A 72 -0.95 7.36 0.00
CA VAL A 72 0.48 7.70 0.05
C VAL A 72 0.69 9.19 -0.13
N SER A 73 -0.01 9.79 -1.09
CA SER A 73 0.16 11.20 -1.44
C SER A 73 -0.29 12.11 -0.28
N SER A 74 -1.45 11.83 0.32
CA SER A 74 -1.93 12.55 1.52
C SER A 74 -1.02 12.32 2.74
N TYR A 75 -0.51 11.10 2.93
CA TYR A 75 0.45 10.77 3.98
C TYR A 75 1.75 11.58 3.85
N GLN A 76 2.35 11.60 2.64
CA GLN A 76 3.58 12.35 2.36
C GLN A 76 3.41 13.87 2.53
N ASN A 77 2.22 14.38 2.23
CA ASN A 77 1.87 15.79 2.41
C ASN A 77 1.49 16.15 3.86
N ASN A 78 1.46 15.18 4.78
CA ASN A 78 0.94 15.33 6.14
C ASN A 78 -0.51 15.87 6.17
N ASP A 79 -1.31 15.54 5.16
CA ASP A 79 -2.71 15.96 5.06
C ASP A 79 -3.65 14.88 5.65
N ILE A 80 -3.86 14.97 6.96
CA ILE A 80 -4.69 14.00 7.70
C ILE A 80 -6.17 14.07 7.28
N ASN A 81 -6.66 15.25 6.89
CA ASN A 81 -8.07 15.42 6.51
C ASN A 81 -8.36 14.70 5.19
N GLU A 82 -7.45 14.85 4.22
CA GLU A 82 -7.55 14.14 2.95
C GLU A 82 -7.37 12.62 3.15
N PHE A 83 -6.41 12.21 3.99
CA PHE A 83 -6.19 10.80 4.32
C PHE A 83 -7.46 10.14 4.88
N GLU A 84 -8.10 10.75 5.88
CA GLU A 84 -9.36 10.25 6.43
C GLU A 84 -10.51 10.25 5.40
N THR A 85 -10.57 11.27 4.56
CA THR A 85 -11.60 11.39 3.51
C THR A 85 -11.48 10.24 2.51
N ILE A 86 -10.26 9.94 2.07
CA ILE A 86 -9.97 8.82 1.17
C ILE A 86 -10.39 7.49 1.82
N LEU A 87 -10.05 7.25 3.10
CA LEU A 87 -10.46 6.05 3.81
C LEU A 87 -11.98 5.88 3.88
N LYS A 88 -12.70 6.97 4.22
CA LYS A 88 -14.17 6.96 4.30
C LYS A 88 -14.82 6.66 2.96
N GLN A 89 -14.32 7.27 1.87
CA GLN A 89 -14.86 7.09 0.52
C GLN A 89 -14.53 5.72 -0.10
N ASN A 90 -13.36 5.16 0.25
CA ASN A 90 -12.84 3.92 -0.35
C ASN A 90 -12.91 2.72 0.59
N ARG A 91 -13.85 2.75 1.57
CA ARG A 91 -13.97 1.73 2.62
C ARG A 91 -14.01 0.30 2.07
N LYS A 92 -14.75 0.04 0.98
CA LYS A 92 -14.82 -1.30 0.38
C LYS A 92 -13.50 -1.79 -0.22
N ASN A 93 -12.69 -0.88 -0.78
CA ASN A 93 -11.47 -1.25 -1.50
C ASN A 93 -10.25 -1.37 -0.59
N ILE A 94 -10.32 -0.75 0.60
CA ILE A 94 -9.23 -0.65 1.58
C ILE A 94 -9.61 -1.37 2.86
N MET A 95 -10.71 -0.97 3.49
CA MET A 95 -11.08 -1.42 4.82
C MET A 95 -11.77 -2.78 4.82
N ASP A 96 -12.27 -3.32 3.70
CA ASP A 96 -12.81 -4.69 3.67
C ASP A 96 -11.71 -5.75 3.79
N ASP A 97 -10.46 -5.38 3.47
CA ASP A 97 -9.28 -6.21 3.70
C ASP A 97 -8.96 -6.26 5.21
N PRO A 98 -9.08 -7.42 5.88
CA PRO A 98 -8.86 -7.52 7.32
C PRO A 98 -7.43 -7.18 7.74
N PHE A 99 -6.44 -7.48 6.88
CA PHE A 99 -5.03 -7.23 7.17
C PHE A 99 -4.71 -5.73 7.11
N ILE A 100 -5.27 -5.03 6.12
CA ILE A 100 -5.13 -3.56 6.03
C ILE A 100 -5.84 -2.89 7.21
N ARG A 101 -7.08 -3.31 7.51
CA ARG A 101 -7.89 -2.74 8.60
C ARG A 101 -7.17 -2.81 9.95
N GLU A 102 -6.55 -3.96 10.27
CA GLU A 102 -5.79 -4.19 11.51
C GLU A 102 -4.72 -3.11 11.77
N HIS A 103 -4.11 -2.57 10.71
CA HIS A 103 -3.03 -1.59 10.81
C HIS A 103 -3.47 -0.14 10.65
N ILE A 104 -4.75 0.12 10.32
CA ILE A 104 -5.33 1.47 10.18
C ILE A 104 -6.18 1.84 11.40
N GLU A 105 -6.91 0.89 11.99
CA GLU A 105 -7.78 1.13 13.16
C GLU A 105 -7.10 0.80 14.50
N GLY A 106 -5.89 0.21 14.46
CA GLY A 106 -5.13 -0.25 15.63
C GLY A 106 -4.43 0.84 16.43
#